data_AF-A0A960FD24-F1
#
_entry.id   AF-A0A960FD24-F1
#
_cell.length_a   1.000
_cell.length_b   1.000
_cell.length_c   1.000
_cell.angle_alpha   90.00
_cell.angle_beta   90.00
_cell.angle_gamma   90.00
#
_symmetry.space_group_name_H-M   'P 1'
#
loop_
_entity.id
_entity.type
_entity.pdbx_description
1 polymer ?
#
loop_
_entity_poly.entity_id
_entity_poly.type
_entity_poly.pdbx_seq_one_letter_code
_entity_poly.pdbx_strand_id
1 'polypeptide(L)'
;MKLKKGDTVVVIAGKDKGKEGEIAQVFPADNKVIVSGVNTATKHQKARSANQQGGIIDRDMPIDASNVMLVHKGTPTRVGYQINADGTKVRIAKRSGEVIG
;
A
#
# COMPACT_ATOMS: atom_id res chain seq x y z
N MET A 1 -9.31 2.34 -8.40
CA MET A 1 -8.64 2.08 -7.11
C MET A 1 -8.40 3.40 -6.37
N LYS A 2 -8.51 3.43 -5.03
CA LYS A 2 -8.44 4.68 -4.22
C LYS A 2 -7.06 4.97 -3.61
N LEU A 3 -6.22 3.94 -3.52
CA LEU A 3 -4.88 3.97 -2.96
C LEU A 3 -3.85 4.36 -4.03
N LYS A 4 -2.80 5.05 -3.63
CA LYS A 4 -1.67 5.45 -4.47
C LYS A 4 -0.35 4.96 -3.85
N LYS A 5 0.69 4.93 -4.67
CA LYS A 5 2.07 4.72 -4.19
C LYS A 5 2.42 5.84 -3.19
N GLY A 6 3.08 5.48 -2.09
CA GLY A 6 3.45 6.39 -1.01
C GLY A 6 2.39 6.57 0.08
N ASP A 7 1.17 6.05 -0.12
CA ASP A 7 0.16 6.04 0.94
C ASP A 7 0.60 5.07 2.07
N THR A 8 0.53 5.52 3.32
CA THR A 8 0.66 4.65 4.49
C THR A 8 -0.65 3.92 4.73
N VAL A 9 -0.60 2.60 4.85
CA VAL A 9 -1.78 1.76 5.05
C VAL A 9 -1.60 0.78 6.20
N VAL A 10 -2.71 0.38 6.80
CA VAL A 10 -2.81 -0.71 7.78
C VAL A 10 -3.53 -1.89 7.15
N VAL A 11 -3.04 -3.09 7.41
CA VAL A 11 -3.70 -4.33 6.98
C VAL A 11 -4.88 -4.63 7.91
N ILE A 12 -6.09 -4.73 7.36
CA ILE A 12 -7.31 -4.98 8.13
C ILE A 12 -7.70 -6.46 8.19
N ALA A 13 -7.22 -7.27 7.23
CA ALA A 13 -7.54 -8.68 7.11
C ALA A 13 -6.37 -9.50 6.53
N GLY A 14 -6.32 -10.78 6.87
CA GLY A 14 -5.29 -11.72 6.43
C GLY A 14 -4.18 -11.97 7.46
N LYS A 15 -3.10 -12.63 7.01
CA LYS A 15 -1.96 -13.05 7.85
C LYS A 15 -1.31 -11.91 8.61
N ASP A 16 -1.21 -10.75 7.97
CA ASP A 16 -0.49 -9.57 8.47
C ASP A 16 -1.41 -8.52 9.08
N LYS A 17 -2.63 -8.90 9.50
CA LYS A 17 -3.61 -7.99 10.11
C LYS A 17 -2.99 -7.19 11.27
N GLY A 18 -3.19 -5.88 11.23
CA GLY A 18 -2.69 -4.91 12.21
C GLY A 18 -1.33 -4.32 11.89
N LYS A 19 -0.58 -4.87 10.91
CA LYS A 19 0.67 -4.26 10.46
C LYS A 19 0.40 -3.01 9.63
N GLU A 20 1.24 -2.01 9.84
CA GLU A 20 1.28 -0.79 9.04
C GLU A 20 2.47 -0.82 8.10
N GLY A 21 2.33 -0.20 6.92
CA GLY A 21 3.40 -0.07 5.95
C GLY A 21 3.05 0.91 4.84
N GLU A 22 4.06 1.33 4.09
CA GLU A 22 3.90 2.20 2.92
C GLU A 22 3.66 1.37 1.65
N ILE A 23 2.78 1.86 0.77
CA ILE A 23 2.58 1.25 -0.54
C ILE A 23 3.79 1.51 -1.45
N ALA A 24 4.56 0.46 -1.73
CA ALA A 24 5.67 0.50 -2.66
C ALA A 24 5.20 0.51 -4.12
N GLN A 25 4.15 -0.25 -4.45
CA GLN A 25 3.60 -0.36 -5.80
C GLN A 25 2.11 -0.67 -5.79
N VAL A 26 1.41 -0.18 -6.82
CA VAL A 26 -0.03 -0.36 -7.02
C VAL A 26 -0.29 -1.06 -8.35
N PHE A 27 -1.20 -2.03 -8.37
CA PHE A 27 -1.67 -2.75 -9.56
C PHE A 27 -3.17 -2.54 -9.72
N PRO A 28 -3.60 -1.44 -10.38
CA PRO A 28 -5.02 -1.10 -10.48
C PRO A 28 -5.87 -2.13 -11.22
N ALA A 29 -5.30 -2.79 -12.23
CA ALA A 29 -6.00 -3.80 -13.03
C ALA A 29 -6.35 -5.05 -12.22
N ASP A 30 -5.44 -5.50 -11.35
CA ASP A 30 -5.60 -6.71 -10.54
C ASP A 30 -6.21 -6.44 -9.16
N ASN A 31 -6.52 -5.18 -8.85
CA ASN A 31 -6.93 -4.72 -7.54
C ASN A 31 -5.95 -5.05 -6.39
N LYS A 32 -4.64 -5.03 -6.65
CA LYS A 32 -3.61 -5.39 -5.67
C LYS A 32 -2.63 -4.26 -5.38
N VAL A 33 -1.95 -4.34 -4.24
CA VAL A 33 -0.88 -3.44 -3.82
C VAL A 33 0.28 -4.23 -3.22
N ILE A 34 1.51 -3.76 -3.37
CA ILE A 34 2.66 -4.23 -2.58
C ILE A 34 2.90 -3.20 -1.48
N VAL A 35 2.89 -3.68 -0.24
CA VAL A 35 3.12 -2.88 0.97
C VAL A 35 4.42 -3.37 1.60
N SER A 36 5.31 -2.45 1.95
CA SER A 36 6.62 -2.78 2.52
C SER A 36 6.46 -3.55 3.84
N GLY A 37 7.12 -4.72 3.94
CA GLY A 37 7.10 -5.56 5.16
C GLY A 37 5.79 -6.32 5.41
N VAL A 38 4.90 -6.37 4.42
CA VAL A 38 3.61 -7.08 4.47
C VAL A 38 3.59 -8.15 3.39
N ASN A 39 3.00 -9.31 3.72
CA ASN A 39 2.92 -10.46 2.83
C ASN A 39 4.29 -10.87 2.27
N THR A 40 5.32 -10.81 3.12
CA THR A 40 6.69 -11.15 2.74
C THR A 40 6.80 -12.66 2.53
N ALA A 41 7.37 -13.04 1.39
CA ALA A 41 7.63 -14.42 1.02
C ALA A 41 9.11 -14.60 0.69
N THR A 42 9.64 -15.71 1.16
CA THR A 42 11.01 -16.11 0.92
C THR A 42 11.14 -16.72 -0.47
N LYS A 43 12.01 -16.15 -1.31
CA LYS A 43 12.23 -16.58 -2.69
C LYS A 43 13.68 -17.03 -2.87
N HIS A 44 13.84 -18.25 -3.38
CA HIS A 44 15.14 -18.75 -3.82
C HIS A 44 15.47 -18.11 -5.17
N GLN A 45 16.54 -17.31 -5.21
CA GLN A 45 16.99 -16.63 -6.42
C GLN A 45 18.38 -17.11 -6.82
N LYS A 46 18.48 -17.66 -8.03
CA LYS A 46 19.77 -17.96 -8.66
C LYS A 46 20.45 -16.64 -9.05
N ALA A 47 21.71 -16.46 -8.67
CA ALA A 47 22.52 -15.33 -9.11
C ALA A 47 22.62 -15.34 -10.65
N ARG A 48 22.33 -14.21 -11.30
CA ARG A 48 22.43 -14.04 -12.76
C ARG A 48 23.59 -13.14 -13.19
N SER A 49 24.20 -12.40 -12.26
CA SER A 49 25.34 -11.52 -12.50
C SER A 49 26.31 -11.64 -11.32
N ALA A 50 27.60 -11.39 -11.56
CA ALA A 50 28.66 -11.48 -10.55
C ALA A 50 28.41 -10.57 -9.33
N ASN A 51 27.67 -9.47 -9.52
CA ASN A 51 27.31 -8.52 -8.46
C ASN A 51 25.94 -8.79 -7.80
N GLN A 52 25.22 -9.85 -8.18
CA GLN A 52 23.99 -10.24 -7.47
C GLN A 52 24.28 -11.38 -6.51
N GLN A 53 24.08 -11.12 -5.21
CA GLN A 53 24.08 -12.17 -4.20
C GLN A 53 22.97 -13.17 -4.52
N GLY A 54 23.35 -14.40 -4.88
CA GLY A 54 22.42 -15.51 -4.98
C GLY A 54 22.01 -15.98 -3.58
N GLY A 55 20.87 -16.63 -3.47
CA GLY A 55 20.44 -17.24 -2.21
C GLY A 55 18.96 -17.02 -1.92
N ILE A 56 18.67 -17.03 -0.62
CA ILE A 56 17.34 -16.86 -0.08
C ILE A 56 17.11 -15.36 0.14
N ILE A 57 16.21 -14.78 -0.65
CA ILE A 57 15.84 -13.36 -0.51
C ILE A 57 14.39 -13.25 -0.01
N ASP A 58 14.13 -12.26 0.82
CA ASP A 58 12.77 -11.91 1.19
C ASP A 58 12.20 -10.90 0.21
N ARG A 59 10.95 -11.14 -0.20
CA ARG A 59 10.25 -10.30 -1.17
C ARG A 59 8.82 -10.05 -0.72
N ASP A 60 8.45 -8.79 -0.67
CA ASP A 60 7.07 -8.39 -0.39
C ASP A 60 6.17 -8.74 -1.59
N MET A 61 5.11 -9.48 -1.31
CA MET A 61 4.19 -9.98 -2.32
C MET A 61 2.91 -9.13 -2.36
N PRO A 62 2.23 -9.05 -3.51
CA PRO A 62 1.00 -8.29 -3.62
C PRO A 62 -0.09 -8.82 -2.67
N ILE A 63 -0.79 -7.90 -2.00
CA ILE A 63 -1.99 -8.13 -1.21
C ILE A 63 -3.18 -7.45 -1.90
N ASP A 64 -4.40 -7.97 -1.71
CA ASP A 64 -5.62 -7.34 -2.22
C ASP A 64 -5.81 -5.95 -1.59
N ALA A 65 -6.12 -4.95 -2.42
CA ALA A 65 -6.37 -3.59 -1.97
C ALA A 65 -7.58 -3.48 -1.02
N SER A 66 -8.51 -4.44 -1.03
CA SER A 66 -9.62 -4.49 -0.06
C SER A 66 -9.17 -4.82 1.36
N ASN A 67 -8.01 -5.46 1.52
CA ASN A 67 -7.48 -5.91 2.81
C ASN A 67 -6.60 -4.87 3.50
N VAL A 68 -6.49 -3.67 2.92
CA VAL A 68 -5.72 -2.58 3.49
C VAL A 68 -6.56 -1.31 3.59
N MET A 69 -6.26 -0.48 4.58
CA MET A 69 -6.94 0.78 4.84
C MET A 69 -5.92 1.91 4.99
N LEU A 70 -6.22 3.07 4.43
CA LEU A 70 -5.34 4.23 4.57
C LEU A 70 -5.23 4.66 6.03
N VAL A 71 -4.01 4.94 6.46
CA VAL A 71 -3.72 5.56 7.76
C VAL A 71 -3.39 7.02 7.52
N HIS A 72 -4.17 7.91 8.14
CA HIS A 72 -3.92 9.34 8.14
C HIS A 72 -3.71 9.81 9.57
N LYS A 73 -2.54 10.39 9.87
CA LYS A 73 -2.17 10.84 11.23
C LYS A 73 -2.39 9.76 12.30
N GLY A 74 -1.89 8.54 12.05
CA GLY A 74 -2.02 7.40 12.96
C GLY A 74 -3.44 6.82 13.08
N THR A 75 -4.38 7.27 12.25
CA THR A 75 -5.76 6.85 12.33
C THR A 75 -6.22 6.20 11.03
N PRO A 76 -6.70 4.93 11.07
CA PRO A 76 -7.29 4.29 9.90
C PRO A 76 -8.54 5.03 9.43
N THR A 77 -8.60 5.32 8.13
CA THR A 77 -9.63 6.18 7.53
C THR A 77 -10.03 5.69 6.13
N ARG A 78 -11.27 6.00 5.74
CA ARG A 78 -11.75 5.76 4.38
C ARG A 78 -11.38 6.94 3.49
N VAL A 79 -10.98 6.65 2.25
CA VAL A 79 -10.74 7.69 1.25
C VAL A 79 -12.09 8.20 0.70
N GLY A 80 -12.27 9.52 0.76
CA GLY A 80 -13.32 10.28 0.10
C GLY A 80 -12.74 11.18 -1.00
N TYR A 81 -13.61 11.92 -1.67
CA TYR A 81 -13.21 12.94 -2.65
C TYR A 81 -13.98 14.23 -2.38
N GLN A 82 -13.31 15.35 -2.59
CA GLN A 82 -13.89 16.68 -2.56
C GLN A 82 -13.50 17.43 -3.83
N ILE A 83 -14.40 18.27 -4.34
CA ILE A 83 -14.13 19.20 -5.44
C ILE A 83 -13.90 20.56 -4.80
N ASN A 84 -12.74 21.14 -5.04
CA ASN A 84 -12.38 22.47 -4.56
C ASN A 84 -13.05 23.56 -5.41
N ALA A 85 -13.02 24.81 -4.94
CA ALA A 85 -13.62 25.94 -5.65
C ALA A 85 -13.00 26.19 -7.04
N ASP A 86 -11.76 25.74 -7.26
CA ASP A 86 -11.04 25.78 -8.54
C ASP A 86 -11.42 24.62 -9.49
N GLY A 87 -12.34 23.75 -9.08
CA GLY A 87 -12.76 22.57 -9.84
C GLY A 87 -11.84 21.35 -9.68
N THR A 88 -10.76 21.44 -8.92
CA THR A 88 -9.83 20.32 -8.72
C THR A 88 -10.43 19.26 -7.78
N LYS A 89 -10.29 17.99 -8.17
CA LYS A 89 -10.75 16.86 -7.37
C LYS A 89 -9.62 16.34 -6.49
N VAL A 90 -9.74 16.53 -5.18
CA VAL A 90 -8.77 16.07 -4.18
C VAL A 90 -9.28 14.86 -3.42
N ARG A 91 -8.35 14.02 -2.94
CA ARG A 91 -8.68 12.92 -2.01
C ARG A 91 -8.75 13.49 -0.60
N ILE A 92 -9.70 13.02 0.20
CA ILE A 92 -9.85 13.42 1.60
C ILE A 92 -9.92 12.21 2.52
N ALA A 93 -9.46 12.37 3.75
CA ALA A 93 -9.63 11.42 4.83
C ALA A 93 -11.04 11.61 5.39
N LYS A 94 -11.95 10.66 5.17
CA LYS A 94 -13.35 10.83 5.61
C LYS A 94 -13.49 11.06 7.12
N ARG A 95 -12.54 10.57 7.92
CA ARG A 95 -12.57 10.73 9.38
C ARG A 95 -12.15 12.13 9.85
N SER A 96 -11.17 12.76 9.23
CA SER A 96 -10.67 14.09 9.62
C SER A 96 -11.15 15.22 8.70
N GLY A 97 -11.66 14.91 7.52
CA GLY A 97 -11.97 15.89 6.46
C GLY A 97 -10.73 16.45 5.76
N GLU A 98 -9.53 16.07 6.17
CA GLU A 98 -8.29 16.63 5.64
C GLU A 98 -7.92 16.04 4.27
N VAL A 99 -7.25 16.85 3.45
CA VAL A 99 -6.76 16.47 2.14
C VAL A 99 -5.58 15.50 2.25
N ILE A 100 -5.57 14.48 1.39
CA ILE A 100 -4.52 13.46 1.30
C ILE A 100 -3.94 13.50 -0.12
N GLY A 101 -2.65 13.81 -0.24
CA GLY A 101 -1.92 13.92 -1.52
C GLY A 101 -1.66 12.56 -2.14
#